data_AF-A0A2S9CX93-F1
#
_entry.id   AF-A0A2S9CX93-F1
#
_cell.length_a   1.000
_cell.length_b   1.000
_cell.length_c   1.000
_cell.angle_alpha   90.00
_cell.angle_beta   90.00
_cell.angle_gamma   90.00
#
_symmetry.space_group_name_H-M   'P 1'
#
loop_
_entity.id
_entity.type
_entity.pdbx_description
1 polymer ?
#
loop_
_entity_poly.entity_id
_entity_poly.type
_entity_poly.pdbx_seq_one_letter_code
_entity_poly.pdbx_strand_id
1 'polypeptide(L)'
;MLVKYVVKKQKCHEWMVMCGYDYKEILFSELEESKKQGWEFVRKKIFLITDFCDFYSTSNRSDRLAIIGITVGLLAVVISIIGLFK
;
A
#
# COMPACT_ATOMS: atom_id res chain seq x y z
N MET A 1 8.80 -1.59 -10.13
CA MET A 1 7.89 -1.67 -8.97
C MET A 1 8.24 -0.53 -8.02
N LEU A 2 7.40 0.50 -7.90
CA LEU A 2 7.74 1.71 -7.15
C LEU A 2 7.42 1.50 -5.66
N VAL A 3 8.45 1.26 -4.86
CA VAL A 3 8.35 1.09 -3.42
C VAL A 3 8.52 2.45 -2.76
N LYS A 4 7.50 2.88 -2.03
CA LYS A 4 7.55 4.09 -1.20
C LYS A 4 7.59 3.70 0.28
N TYR A 5 8.13 4.58 1.11
CA TYR A 5 8.21 4.43 2.55
C TYR A 5 7.43 5.58 3.16
N VAL A 6 6.54 5.27 4.09
CA VAL A 6 5.83 6.28 4.87
C VAL A 6 6.65 6.53 6.12
N VAL A 7 7.03 7.79 6.32
CA VAL A 7 7.69 8.26 7.52
C VAL A 7 6.78 9.26 8.25
N LYS A 8 6.93 9.33 9.57
CA LYS A 8 6.23 10.30 10.42
C LYS A 8 7.24 11.15 11.20
N LYS A 9 6.90 12.39 11.49
CA LYS A 9 7.68 13.24 12.39
C LYS A 9 6.74 13.92 13.37
N GLN A 10 7.13 13.93 14.64
CA GLN A 10 6.32 14.58 15.66
C GLN A 10 6.36 16.09 15.47
N LYS A 11 5.18 16.70 15.43
CA LYS A 11 5.00 18.14 15.39
C LYS A 11 4.75 18.61 16.81
N CYS A 12 5.82 18.99 17.50
CA CYS A 12 5.72 19.60 18.81
C CYS A 12 5.76 21.12 18.62
N HIS A 13 4.64 21.80 18.85
CA HIS A 13 4.62 23.24 19.01
C HIS A 13 4.56 23.54 20.51
N GLU A 14 5.49 24.35 21.01
CA GLU A 14 5.64 24.67 22.44
C GLU A 14 4.35 25.22 23.09
N TRP A 15 3.43 25.75 22.29
CA TRP A 15 2.17 26.34 22.76
C TRP A 15 0.92 25.44 22.62
N MET A 16 1.03 24.25 21.99
CA MET A 16 -0.11 23.34 21.78
C MET A 16 0.08 22.01 22.51
N VAL A 17 -0.89 21.66 23.36
CA VAL A 17 -0.95 20.39 24.11
C VAL A 17 -1.21 19.18 23.19
N MET A 18 -1.71 19.42 21.96
CA MET A 18 -1.89 18.35 20.98
C MET A 18 -0.62 18.13 20.16
N CYS A 19 0.11 17.06 20.48
CA CYS A 19 1.17 16.53 19.63
C CYS A 19 0.57 15.87 18.39
N GLY A 20 0.66 16.54 17.25
CA GLY A 20 0.34 15.95 15.95
C GLY A 20 1.53 15.19 15.35
N TYR A 21 1.26 14.34 14.36
CA TYR A 21 2.30 13.75 13.52
C TYR A 21 2.13 14.26 12.09
N ASP A 22 3.21 14.77 11.50
CA ASP A 22 3.28 14.98 10.05
C ASP A 22 3.70 13.65 9.40
N TYR A 23 3.05 13.31 8.29
CA TYR A 23 3.34 12.10 7.51
C TYR A 23 3.87 12.48 6.13
N LYS A 24 4.88 11.75 5.65
CA LYS A 24 5.46 11.95 4.32
C LYS A 24 5.72 10.61 3.65
N GLU A 25 5.41 10.51 2.35
CA GLU A 25 5.85 9.40 1.50
C GLU A 25 7.19 9.75 0.87
N ILE A 26 8.19 8.87 1.00
CA ILE A 26 9.55 9.04 0.48
C ILE A 26 10.02 7.79 -0.26
N LEU A 27 11.08 7.92 -1.06
CA LEU A 27 11.75 6.78 -1.68
C LEU A 27 12.74 6.10 -0.72
N PHE A 28 13.16 4.88 -1.05
CA PHE A 28 14.18 4.16 -0.25
C PHE A 28 15.49 4.95 -0.12
N SER A 29 15.91 5.60 -1.21
CA SER A 29 17.13 6.42 -1.26
C SER A 29 17.09 7.59 -0.28
N GLU A 30 15.91 8.08 0.06
CA GLU A 30 15.70 9.23 0.95
C GLU A 30 15.52 8.81 2.42
N LEU A 31 15.44 7.50 2.70
CA LEU A 31 15.11 6.96 4.02
C LEU A 31 16.21 7.26 5.04
N GLU A 32 17.47 7.13 4.64
CA GLU A 32 18.61 7.33 5.53
C GLU A 32 18.80 8.82 5.89
N GLU A 33 18.61 9.70 4.92
CA GLU A 33 18.61 11.15 5.14
C GLU A 33 17.44 11.60 6.01
N SER A 34 16.25 11.05 5.76
CA SER A 34 15.04 11.35 6.55
C SER A 34 15.19 10.93 8.02
N LYS A 35 15.83 9.77 8.29
CA LYS A 35 16.13 9.35 9.67
C LYS A 35 17.03 10.35 10.40
N LYS A 36 18.07 10.88 9.72
CA LYS A 36 18.95 11.91 10.30
C LYS A 36 18.22 13.21 10.63
N GLN A 37 17.16 13.53 9.87
CA GLN A 37 16.30 14.68 10.10
C GLN A 37 15.21 14.47 11.17
N GLY A 38 15.23 13.32 11.87
CA GLY A 38 14.28 12.99 12.94
C GLY A 38 12.93 12.47 12.46
N TRP A 39 12.86 11.95 11.23
CA TRP A 39 11.68 11.22 10.75
C TRP A 39 11.76 9.74 11.16
N GLU A 40 10.65 9.21 11.67
CA GLU A 40 10.50 7.81 12.04
C GLU A 40 9.84 7.01 10.93
N PHE A 41 10.31 5.79 10.71
CA PHE A 41 9.68 4.88 9.74
C PHE A 41 8.35 4.33 10.30
N VAL A 42 7.31 4.32 9.45
CA VAL A 42 5.99 3.77 9.79
C VAL A 42 5.73 2.48 9.03
N ARG A 43 5.70 2.55 7.69
CA ARG A 43 5.36 1.40 6.84
C ARG A 43 5.92 1.53 5.42
N LYS A 44 6.12 0.39 4.77
CA LYS A 44 6.47 0.30 3.35
C LYS A 44 5.19 0.24 2.52
N LYS A 45 5.03 1.13 1.55
CA LYS A 45 3.91 1.20 0.61
C LYS A 45 4.38 0.70 -0.76
N ILE A 46 3.84 -0.43 -1.19
CA ILE A 46 4.15 -1.02 -2.50
C ILE A 46 2.95 -0.73 -3.38
N PHE A 47 3.06 0.26 -4.26
CA PHE A 47 1.94 0.89 -4.98
C PHE A 47 0.83 -0.10 -5.39
N LEU A 48 1.16 -1.19 -6.08
CA LEU A 48 0.16 -2.17 -6.51
C LEU A 48 -0.45 -3.03 -5.39
N ILE A 49 0.36 -3.49 -4.43
CA ILE A 49 -0.10 -4.44 -3.40
C ILE A 49 -0.83 -3.69 -2.29
N THR A 50 -0.28 -2.57 -1.81
CA THR A 50 -0.92 -1.81 -0.74
C THR A 50 -2.17 -1.09 -1.22
N ASP A 51 -2.21 -0.59 -2.46
CA ASP A 51 -3.45 0.03 -2.97
C ASP A 51 -4.53 -1.02 -3.23
N PHE A 52 -4.16 -2.24 -3.67
CA PHE A 52 -5.10 -3.35 -3.78
C PHE A 52 -5.61 -3.82 -2.41
N CYS A 53 -4.76 -3.91 -1.40
CA CYS A 53 -5.16 -4.28 -0.04
C CYS A 53 -6.03 -3.18 0.62
N ASP A 54 -5.66 -1.91 0.48
CA ASP A 54 -6.44 -0.77 0.98
C ASP A 54 -7.80 -0.72 0.25
N PHE A 55 -7.82 -0.91 -1.08
CA PHE A 55 -9.05 -1.04 -1.86
C PHE A 55 -9.89 -2.23 -1.38
N TYR A 56 -9.32 -3.43 -1.25
CA TYR A 56 -10.04 -4.60 -0.75
C TYR A 56 -10.63 -4.36 0.64
N SER A 57 -9.88 -3.73 1.54
CA SER A 57 -10.31 -3.45 2.91
C SER A 57 -11.48 -2.45 2.97
N THR A 58 -11.49 -1.45 2.09
CA THR A 58 -12.52 -0.39 2.02
C THR A 58 -13.68 -0.70 1.09
N SER A 59 -13.50 -1.70 0.22
CA SER A 59 -14.46 -2.10 -0.80
C SER A 59 -15.61 -2.93 -0.22
N ASN A 60 -16.81 -2.68 -0.74
CA ASN A 60 -18.05 -3.33 -0.33
C ASN A 60 -18.05 -4.82 -0.71
N ARG A 61 -18.88 -5.62 -0.02
CA ARG A 61 -18.98 -7.08 -0.25
C ARG A 61 -19.27 -7.44 -1.72
N SER A 62 -20.05 -6.61 -2.42
CA SER A 62 -20.37 -6.79 -3.85
C SER A 62 -19.14 -6.65 -4.75
N ASP A 63 -18.35 -5.61 -4.52
CA ASP A 63 -17.14 -5.34 -5.30
C ASP A 63 -16.08 -6.43 -5.07
N ARG A 64 -15.95 -6.91 -3.82
CA ARG A 64 -15.08 -8.05 -3.50
C ARG A 64 -15.49 -9.31 -4.26
N LEU A 65 -16.80 -9.59 -4.35
CA LEU A 65 -17.32 -10.73 -5.11
C LEU A 65 -17.05 -10.60 -6.61
N ALA A 66 -17.17 -9.40 -7.17
CA ALA A 66 -16.87 -9.15 -8.58
C ALA A 66 -15.40 -9.44 -8.92
N ILE A 67 -14.45 -8.98 -8.09
CA ILE A 67 -13.02 -9.23 -8.28
C ILE A 67 -12.69 -10.72 -8.22
N ILE A 68 -13.27 -11.44 -7.24
CA ILE A 68 -13.11 -12.89 -7.12
C ILE A 68 -13.68 -13.59 -8.36
N GLY A 69 -14.87 -13.19 -8.83
CA GLY A 69 -15.47 -13.76 -10.04
C GLY A 69 -14.59 -13.59 -11.28
N ILE A 70 -14.03 -12.39 -11.49
CA ILE A 70 -13.15 -12.09 -12.63
C ILE A 70 -11.86 -12.91 -12.54
N THR A 71 -11.23 -12.97 -11.37
CA THR A 71 -9.98 -13.71 -11.17
C THR A 71 -10.15 -15.22 -11.36
N VAL A 72 -11.23 -15.79 -10.81
CA VAL A 72 -11.56 -17.22 -11.01
C VAL A 72 -11.89 -17.51 -12.47
N GLY A 73 -12.64 -16.63 -13.14
CA GLY A 73 -12.96 -16.77 -14.56
C GLY A 73 -11.72 -16.76 -15.46
N LEU A 74 -10.79 -15.83 -15.23
CA LEU A 74 -9.50 -15.81 -15.94
C LEU A 74 -8.68 -17.08 -15.71
N LEU A 75 -8.65 -17.57 -14.47
CA LEU A 75 -7.94 -18.81 -14.13
C LEU A 75 -8.52 -20.02 -14.85
N ALA A 76 -9.86 -20.11 -14.92
CA ALA A 76 -10.55 -21.17 -15.65
C ALA A 76 -10.24 -21.13 -17.15
N VAL A 77 -10.19 -19.95 -17.76
CA VAL A 77 -9.81 -19.78 -19.17
C VAL A 77 -8.37 -20.24 -19.41
N VAL A 78 -7.42 -19.85 -18.55
CA VAL A 78 -6.02 -20.26 -18.68
C VAL A 78 -5.86 -21.77 -18.55
N ILE A 79 -6.52 -22.40 -17.57
CA ILE A 79 -6.50 -23.86 -17.39
C ILE A 79 -7.10 -24.55 -18.62
N SER A 80 -8.19 -24.03 -19.16
CA SER A 80 -8.86 -24.59 -20.34
C SER A 80 -7.95 -24.53 -21.59
N ILE A 81 -7.25 -23.42 -21.78
CA ILE A 81 -6.27 -23.26 -22.87
C ILE A 81 -5.14 -24.28 -22.71
N ILE A 82 -4.54 -24.39 -21.52
CA ILE A 82 -3.45 -25.35 -21.27
C ILE A 82 -3.93 -26.79 -21.48
N GLY A 83 -5.16 -27.12 -21.08
CA GLY A 83 -5.76 -28.43 -21.30
C GLY A 83 -6.09 -28.74 -22.76
N LEU A 84 -6.30 -27.73 -23.61
CA LEU A 84 -6.52 -27.90 -25.05
C LEU A 84 -5.23 -28.15 -25.84
N PHE A 85 -4.08 -27.73 -25.31
CA PHE A 85 -2.76 -27.89 -25.95
C PHE A 85 -2.00 -29.13 -25.45
N LYS A 86 -2.64 -30.03 -24.72
CA LYS A 86 -2.06 -31.26 -24.15
C LYS A 86 -2.82 -32.49 -24.62
#